data_AF-A0A9E7AXR6-F1
#
_entry.id   AF-A0A9E7AXR6-F1
#
_cell.length_a   1.000
_cell.length_b   1.000
_cell.length_c   1.000
_cell.angle_alpha   90.00
_cell.angle_beta   90.00
_cell.angle_gamma   90.00
#
_symmetry.space_group_name_H-M   'P 1'
#
loop_
_entity.id
_entity.type
_entity.pdbx_description
1 polymer ?
#
loop_
_entity_poly.entity_id
_entity_poly.type
_entity_poly.pdbx_seq_one_letter_code
_entity_poly.pdbx_strand_id
1 'polypeptide(L)'
;MKNIRIIGILCLVVGGFTVLAALYYPPIGMISALVGFILSSIYVGLVTRHDVKVGFFNPGYIGLLLSSTPLLLTLYFMITR
;
A
#
# COMPACT_ATOMS: atom_id res chain seq x y z
N MET A 1 -13.96 -14.62 -5.42
CA MET A 1 -13.72 -13.35 -6.16
C MET A 1 -14.15 -12.08 -5.40
N LYS A 2 -15.34 -12.02 -4.76
CA LYS A 2 -15.77 -10.86 -3.95
C LYS A 2 -14.76 -10.47 -2.85
N ASN A 3 -14.22 -11.44 -2.12
CA ASN A 3 -13.27 -11.19 -1.02
C ASN A 3 -11.97 -10.53 -1.51
N ILE A 4 -11.48 -10.91 -2.69
CA ILE A 4 -10.27 -10.33 -3.28
C ILE A 4 -10.53 -8.84 -3.57
N ARG A 5 -11.64 -8.49 -4.22
CA ARG A 5 -11.99 -7.07 -4.47
C ARG A 5 -12.03 -6.22 -3.19
N ILE A 6 -12.55 -6.76 -2.08
CA ILE A 6 -12.59 -6.05 -0.80
C ILE A 6 -11.17 -5.77 -0.28
N ILE A 7 -10.27 -6.76 -0.35
CA ILE A 7 -8.87 -6.57 0.06
C ILE A 7 -8.20 -5.50 -0.81
N GLY A 8 -8.47 -5.47 -2.11
CA GLY A 8 -7.95 -4.43 -3.01
C GLY A 8 -8.41 -3.02 -2.63
N ILE A 9 -9.69 -2.85 -2.28
CA ILE A 9 -10.24 -1.57 -1.80
C ILE A 9 -9.58 -1.17 -0.47
N LEU A 10 -9.40 -2.12 0.45
CA LEU A 10 -8.71 -1.87 1.71
C LEU A 10 -7.27 -1.39 1.47
N CYS A 11 -6.55 -1.97 0.50
CA CYS A 11 -5.20 -1.51 0.13
C CYS A 11 -5.18 -0.05 -0.33
N LEU A 12 -6.19 0.37 -1.12
CA LEU A 12 -6.32 1.76 -1.56
C LEU A 12 -6.65 2.72 -0.41
N VAL A 13 -7.57 2.33 0.48
CA VAL A 13 -7.94 3.14 1.65
C VAL A 13 -6.76 3.31 2.60
N VAL A 14 -6.05 2.22 2.89
CA VAL A 14 -4.85 2.26 3.75
C VAL A 14 -3.76 3.08 3.08
N GLY A 15 -3.49 2.89 1.78
CA GLY A 15 -2.50 3.67 1.05
C GLY A 15 -2.84 5.17 1.00
N GLY A 16 -4.10 5.53 0.79
CA GLY A 16 -4.55 6.93 0.86
C GLY A 16 -4.39 7.52 2.26
N PHE A 17 -4.75 6.77 3.30
CA PHE A 17 -4.52 7.17 4.69
C PHE A 17 -3.03 7.35 4.99
N THR A 18 -2.16 6.48 4.46
CA THR A 18 -0.70 6.60 4.61
C THR A 18 -0.19 7.93 4.08
N VAL A 19 -0.63 8.36 2.90
CA VAL A 19 -0.19 9.64 2.30
C VAL A 19 -0.58 10.82 3.19
N LEU A 20 -1.83 10.84 3.68
CA LEU A 20 -2.30 11.89 4.59
C LEU A 20 -1.55 11.84 5.94
N ALA A 21 -1.40 10.64 6.51
CA ALA A 21 -0.70 10.46 7.78
C ALA A 21 0.78 10.85 7.68
N ALA A 22 1.46 10.54 6.57
CA ALA A 22 2.83 10.94 6.32
C ALA A 22 3.00 12.46 6.19
N LEU A 23 1.98 13.17 5.65
CA LEU A 23 2.00 14.62 5.53
C LEU A 23 1.84 15.33 6.88
N TYR A 24 0.94 14.85 7.74
CA TYR A 24 0.60 15.53 9.00
C TYR A 24 1.36 15.00 10.22
N TYR A 25 1.65 13.69 10.28
CA TYR A 25 2.27 13.02 11.43
C TYR A 25 3.24 11.92 10.97
N PRO A 26 4.50 12.27 10.67
CA PRO A 26 5.46 11.34 10.04
C PRO A 26 5.64 9.97 10.71
N PRO A 27 5.68 9.85 12.06
CA PRO A 27 5.79 8.54 12.70
C PRO A 27 4.57 7.63 12.45
N ILE A 28 3.36 8.22 12.46
CA ILE A 28 2.11 7.50 12.17
C ILE A 28 2.04 7.16 10.68
N GLY A 29 2.50 8.08 9.83
CA GLY A 29 2.71 7.84 8.40
C GLY A 29 3.57 6.62 8.14
N MET A 30 4.71 6.48 8.83
CA MET A 30 5.61 5.33 8.66
C MET A 30 4.96 4.00 9.09
N ILE A 31 4.26 3.97 10.23
CA ILE A 31 3.57 2.76 10.70
C ILE A 31 2.46 2.35 9.72
N SER A 32 1.63 3.31 9.30
CA SER A 32 0.56 3.04 8.34
C SER A 32 1.09 2.63 6.96
N ALA A 33 2.25 3.16 6.56
CA ALA A 33 2.94 2.77 5.32
C ALA A 33 3.40 1.31 5.36
N LEU A 34 3.96 0.85 6.48
CA LEU A 34 4.34 -0.56 6.67
C LEU A 34 3.12 -1.47 6.58
N VAL A 35 2.02 -1.11 7.25
CA VAL A 35 0.77 -1.88 7.22
C VAL A 35 0.19 -1.94 5.80
N GLY A 36 0.14 -0.80 5.11
CA GLY A 36 -0.35 -0.72 3.73
C GLY A 36 0.52 -1.50 2.74
N PHE A 37 1.83 -1.49 2.94
CA PHE A 37 2.79 -2.25 2.13
C PHE A 37 2.58 -3.77 2.30
N ILE A 38 2.42 -4.26 3.53
CA ILE A 38 2.19 -5.68 3.81
C ILE A 38 0.85 -6.13 3.20
N LEU A 39 -0.23 -5.39 3.43
CA LEU A 39 -1.56 -5.71 2.90
C LEU A 39 -1.57 -5.75 1.37
N SER A 40 -0.97 -4.75 0.74
CA SER A 40 -0.88 -4.65 -0.72
C SER A 40 -0.03 -5.79 -1.31
N SER A 41 1.05 -6.19 -0.62
CA SER A 41 1.88 -7.33 -1.02
C SER A 41 1.14 -8.66 -0.92
N ILE A 42 0.39 -8.88 0.17
CA ILE A 42 -0.48 -10.07 0.32
C ILE A 42 -1.53 -10.10 -0.79
N TYR A 43 -2.16 -8.97 -1.07
CA TYR A 43 -3.15 -8.88 -2.14
C TYR A 43 -2.56 -9.23 -3.50
N VAL A 44 -1.40 -8.66 -3.86
CA VAL A 44 -0.73 -8.98 -5.13
C VAL A 44 -0.36 -10.46 -5.19
N GLY A 45 0.14 -11.04 -4.09
CA GLY A 45 0.44 -12.47 -4.01
C GLY A 45 -0.79 -13.37 -4.18
N LEU A 46 -1.95 -12.96 -3.66
CA LEU A 46 -3.21 -13.68 -3.85
C LEU A 46 -3.73 -13.53 -5.29
N VAL A 47 -3.62 -12.34 -5.87
CA VAL A 47 -4.04 -12.07 -7.25
C VAL A 47 -3.23 -12.87 -8.26
N THR A 48 -1.90 -12.95 -8.08
CA THR A 48 -1.02 -13.73 -8.95
C THR A 48 -1.23 -15.24 -8.80
N ARG A 49 -1.46 -15.74 -7.57
CA ARG A 49 -1.74 -17.17 -7.33
C ARG A 49 -3.08 -17.65 -7.87
N HIS A 50 -4.08 -16.77 -7.91
CA HIS A 50 -5.43 -17.13 -8.36
C HIS A 50 -5.73 -16.71 -9.81
N ASP A 51 -4.70 -16.30 -10.56
CA ASP A 51 -4.80 -15.85 -11.96
C ASP A 51 -5.97 -14.88 -12.20
N VAL A 52 -6.18 -13.99 -11.21
CA VAL A 52 -7.30 -13.08 -11.24
C VAL A 52 -7.01 -12.07 -12.34
N LYS A 53 -7.82 -12.07 -13.40
CA LYS A 53 -7.82 -11.03 -14.44
C LYS A 53 -8.23 -9.69 -13.82
N VAL A 54 -7.28 -9.04 -13.17
CA VAL A 54 -7.30 -7.61 -12.93
C VAL A 54 -7.14 -6.95 -14.30
N GLY A 55 -8.08 -6.09 -14.69
CA GLY A 55 -7.99 -5.33 -15.94
C GLY A 55 -6.84 -4.32 -15.90
N PHE A 56 -6.98 -3.20 -16.60
CA PHE A 56 -5.94 -2.16 -16.65
C PHE A 56 -5.56 -1.60 -15.26
N PHE A 57 -6.50 -1.62 -14.30
CA PHE A 57 -6.31 -1.12 -12.94
C PHE A 57 -6.23 -2.28 -11.94
N ASN A 58 -5.01 -2.53 -11.42
CA ASN A 58 -4.81 -3.43 -10.29
C ASN A 58 -4.70 -2.61 -8.99
N PRO A 59 -5.72 -2.66 -8.10
CA PRO A 59 -5.75 -1.85 -6.88
C PRO A 59 -4.63 -2.21 -5.90
N GLY A 60 -4.09 -3.42 -5.99
CA GLY A 60 -2.94 -3.87 -5.21
C GLY A 60 -1.66 -3.11 -5.54
N TYR A 61 -1.37 -2.93 -6.83
CA TYR A 61 -0.19 -2.18 -7.25
C TYR A 61 -0.29 -0.70 -6.90
N ILE A 62 -1.49 -0.13 -6.98
CA ILE A 62 -1.73 1.27 -6.59
C ILE A 62 -1.56 1.43 -5.06
N GLY A 63 -2.13 0.52 -4.27
CA GLY A 63 -1.92 0.50 -2.81
C GLY A 63 -0.45 0.34 -2.44
N LEU A 64 0.27 -0.55 -3.13
CA LEU A 64 1.72 -0.72 -3.00
C LEU A 64 2.45 0.58 -3.29
N LEU A 65 2.11 1.27 -4.38
CA LEU A 65 2.76 2.53 -4.76
C LEU A 65 2.51 3.62 -3.72
N LEU A 66 1.26 3.77 -3.26
CA LEU A 66 0.85 4.76 -2.25
C LEU A 66 1.49 4.53 -0.88
N SER A 67 1.71 3.27 -0.50
CA SER A 67 2.34 2.94 0.79
C SER A 67 3.87 2.89 0.72
N SER A 68 4.46 2.46 -0.41
CA SER A 68 5.93 2.30 -0.53
C SER A 68 6.67 3.60 -0.77
N THR A 69 6.10 4.56 -1.51
CA THR A 69 6.75 5.87 -1.73
C THR A 69 7.03 6.63 -0.43
N PRO A 70 6.05 6.88 0.46
CA PRO A 70 6.32 7.56 1.72
C PRO A 70 7.26 6.76 2.62
N LEU A 71 7.20 5.43 2.58
CA LEU A 71 8.11 4.56 3.35
C LEU A 71 9.57 4.71 2.90
N LEU A 72 9.81 4.64 1.59
CA LEU A 72 11.15 4.81 1.00
C LEU A 72 11.70 6.22 1.23
N LEU A 73 10.87 7.25 1.05
CA LEU A 73 11.28 8.63 1.30
C LEU A 73 11.63 8.86 2.77
N THR A 74 10.84 8.32 3.69
CA THR A 74 11.12 8.44 5.13
C THR A 74 12.43 7.75 5.48
N LEU A 75 12.66 6.52 5.00
CA LEU A 75 13.92 5.79 5.22
C LEU A 75 15.12 6.55 4.61
N TYR A 76 14.98 7.08 3.41
CA TYR A 76 16.02 7.88 2.76
C TYR A 76 16.39 9.09 3.63
N PHE A 77 15.40 9.88 4.08
CA PHE A 77 15.67 11.04 4.92
C PHE A 77 16.22 10.68 6.31
N MET A 78 15.91 9.50 6.86
CA MET A 78 16.50 9.02 8.11
C MET A 78 17.97 8.60 7.97
N ILE A 79 18.36 8.03 6.81
CA ILE A 79 19.74 7.56 6.57
C ILE A 79 20.65 8.71 6.13
N THR A 80 20.11 9.69 5.40
CA THR A 80 20.90 10.78 4.79
C THR A 80 21.03 12.01 5.71
N ARG A 81 20.39 11.99 6.88
CA ARG A 81 20.60 12.97 7.97
C ARG A 81 21.56 12.41 9.00
#